data_AF-A0A101WV25-F1
#
_entry.id   AF-A0A101WV25-F1
#
_cell.length_a   1.000
_cell.length_b   1.000
_cell.length_c   1.000
_cell.angle_alpha   90.00
_cell.angle_beta   90.00
_cell.angle_gamma   90.00
#
_symmetry.space_group_name_H-M   'P 1'
#
loop_
_entity.id
_entity.type
_entity.pdbx_description
1 polymer ?
#
loop_
_entity_poly.entity_id
_entity_poly.type
_entity_poly.pdbx_seq_one_letter_code
_entity_poly.pdbx_strand_id
1 'polypeptide(L)'
;MTPLAGAASPLHVLNAALLPLLGGLIYGYFTERRRGVALSPPAALVPVAAVLLYYVAVDAVRLSRYLSVFPLIAALWVALWLLFFVLGAVAGYLLRPRR
;
A
#
# COMPACT_ATOMS: atom_id res chain seq x y z
N MET A 1 -24.76 -14.92 -5.03
CA MET A 1 -24.31 -14.24 -3.79
C MET A 1 -23.09 -13.40 -4.14
N THR A 2 -23.23 -12.09 -4.04
CA THR A 2 -22.28 -11.10 -4.59
C THR A 2 -20.90 -11.21 -3.93
N PRO A 3 -19.84 -11.61 -4.67
CA PRO A 3 -18.48 -11.77 -4.12
C PRO A 3 -17.86 -10.43 -3.65
N LEU A 4 -18.53 -9.30 -3.92
CA LEU A 4 -18.13 -7.96 -3.52
C LEU A 4 -18.33 -7.68 -2.02
N ALA A 5 -19.20 -8.42 -1.33
CA ALA A 5 -19.49 -8.16 0.08
C ALA A 5 -18.29 -8.43 1.02
N GLY A 6 -17.43 -9.39 0.68
CA GLY A 6 -16.19 -9.65 1.44
C GLY A 6 -15.13 -8.54 1.29
N ALA A 7 -15.14 -7.82 0.16
CA ALA A 7 -14.25 -6.68 -0.08
C ALA A 7 -14.76 -5.39 0.61
N ALA A 8 -16.04 -5.34 0.97
CA ALA A 8 -16.69 -4.23 1.65
C ALA A 8 -16.74 -4.41 3.19
N SER A 9 -16.02 -5.39 3.73
CA SER A 9 -15.81 -5.50 5.18
C SER A 9 -15.03 -4.27 5.68
N PRO A 10 -15.46 -3.59 6.76
CA PRO A 10 -14.71 -2.50 7.37
C PRO A 10 -13.25 -2.87 7.69
N LEU A 11 -12.99 -4.15 7.98
CA LEU A 11 -11.65 -4.69 8.21
C LEU A 11 -10.79 -4.66 6.95
N HIS A 12 -11.39 -4.79 5.77
CA HIS A 12 -10.67 -4.74 4.50
C HIS A 12 -10.20 -3.31 4.18
N VAL A 13 -11.06 -2.31 4.45
CA VAL A 13 -10.70 -0.89 4.32
C VAL A 13 -9.63 -0.52 5.33
N LEU A 14 -9.77 -0.97 6.58
CA LEU A 14 -8.79 -0.75 7.63
C LEU A 14 -7.43 -1.35 7.26
N ASN A 15 -7.39 -2.59 6.77
CA ASN A 15 -6.15 -3.22 6.33
C ASN A 15 -5.54 -2.50 5.11
N ALA A 16 -6.37 -2.09 4.16
CA ALA A 16 -5.90 -1.39 2.96
C ALA A 16 -5.23 -0.04 3.28
N ALA A 17 -5.58 0.61 4.39
CA ALA A 17 -4.95 1.85 4.84
C ALA A 17 -3.81 1.60 5.85
N LEU A 18 -4.02 0.71 6.83
CA LEU A 18 -3.05 0.44 7.90
C LEU A 18 -1.79 -0.25 7.39
N LEU A 19 -1.90 -1.21 6.47
CA LEU A 19 -0.74 -1.93 5.94
C LEU A 19 0.27 -1.00 5.26
N PRO A 20 -0.12 -0.17 4.27
CA PRO A 20 0.82 0.76 3.66
C PRO A 20 1.33 1.78 4.69
N LEU A 21 0.47 2.27 5.59
CA LEU A 21 0.88 3.24 6.61
C LEU A 21 1.96 2.68 7.56
N LEU A 22 1.78 1.47 8.08
CA LEU A 22 2.74 0.82 8.97
C LEU A 22 4.04 0.47 8.24
N GLY A 23 3.94 -0.05 7.00
CA GLY A 23 5.11 -0.30 6.17
C GLY A 23 5.92 0.97 5.90
N GLY A 24 5.21 2.06 5.59
CA GLY A 24 5.78 3.39 5.46
C GLY A 24 6.48 3.84 6.74
N LEU A 25 5.82 3.72 7.89
CA LEU A 25 6.37 4.12 9.18
C LEU A 25 7.68 3.40 9.50
N ILE A 26 7.73 2.09 9.29
CA ILE A 26 8.96 1.31 9.46
C ILE A 26 10.04 1.81 8.50
N TYR A 27 9.71 1.96 7.21
CA TYR A 27 10.64 2.46 6.20
C TYR A 27 11.23 3.82 6.60
N GLY A 28 10.38 4.78 6.97
CA GLY A 28 10.78 6.13 7.36
C GLY A 28 11.64 6.18 8.62
N TYR A 29 11.35 5.30 9.58
CA TYR A 29 12.13 5.21 10.82
C TYR A 29 13.57 4.75 10.56
N PHE A 30 13.75 3.80 9.63
CA PHE A 30 15.06 3.18 9.34
C PHE A 30 15.80 3.78 8.14
N THR A 31 15.17 4.64 7.33
CA THR A 31 15.81 5.25 6.15
C THR A 31 17.08 6.05 6.50
N GLU A 32 17.99 6.22 5.55
CA GLU A 32 19.20 7.03 5.76
C GLU A 32 18.85 8.53 5.92
N ARG A 33 19.48 9.21 6.91
CA ARG A 33 19.21 10.64 7.17
C ARG A 33 19.46 11.54 5.95
N ARG A 34 20.49 11.25 5.16
CA ARG A 34 20.86 12.06 3.99
C ARG A 34 19.85 11.93 2.85
N ARG A 35 19.19 10.78 2.73
CA ARG A 35 18.17 10.52 1.70
C ARG A 35 16.76 10.87 2.16
N GLY A 36 16.54 10.96 3.47
CA GLY A 36 15.22 11.22 4.04
C GLY A 36 14.21 10.21 3.52
N VAL A 37 13.04 10.69 3.11
CA VAL A 37 11.94 9.87 2.58
C VAL A 37 11.75 10.03 1.07
N ALA A 38 12.74 10.57 0.34
CA ALA A 38 12.63 10.84 -1.09
C ALA A 38 12.39 9.56 -1.92
N LEU A 39 12.87 8.42 -1.44
CA LEU A 39 12.68 7.12 -2.08
C LEU A 39 11.44 6.37 -1.56
N SER A 40 10.61 6.99 -0.72
CA SER A 40 9.38 6.34 -0.21
C SER A 40 8.35 6.02 -1.31
N PRO A 41 8.13 6.85 -2.36
CA PRO A 41 7.22 6.48 -3.44
C PRO A 41 7.65 5.24 -4.24
N PRO A 42 8.91 5.12 -4.72
CA PRO A 42 9.34 3.89 -5.39
C PRO A 42 9.44 2.70 -4.42
N ALA A 43 9.77 2.91 -3.14
CA ALA A 43 9.78 1.84 -2.14
C ALA A 43 8.37 1.28 -1.88
N ALA A 44 7.34 2.12 -1.92
CA ALA A 44 5.95 1.71 -1.76
C ALA A 44 5.45 0.80 -2.89
N LEU A 45 6.10 0.81 -4.07
CA LEU A 45 5.75 -0.09 -5.17
C LEU A 45 6.08 -1.56 -4.86
N VAL A 46 7.06 -1.82 -3.97
CA VAL A 46 7.44 -3.18 -3.58
C VAL A 46 6.28 -3.92 -2.90
N PRO A 47 5.69 -3.40 -1.81
CA PRO A 47 4.57 -4.09 -1.17
C PRO A 47 3.29 -4.02 -2.02
N VAL A 48 3.09 -2.99 -2.85
CA VAL A 48 2.01 -2.98 -3.88
C VAL A 48 2.16 -4.17 -4.83
N ALA A 49 3.36 -4.38 -5.38
CA ALA A 49 3.63 -5.51 -6.26
C ALA A 49 3.44 -6.85 -5.54
N ALA A 50 3.86 -6.97 -4.28
CA ALA A 50 3.66 -8.17 -3.47
C ALA A 50 2.18 -8.50 -3.29
N VAL A 51 1.33 -7.50 -3.01
CA VAL A 51 -0.11 -7.69 -2.88
C VAL A 51 -0.74 -8.10 -4.21
N LEU A 52 -0.33 -7.47 -5.32
CA LEU A 52 -0.80 -7.87 -6.65
C LEU A 52 -0.40 -9.30 -6.99
N LEU A 53 0.85 -9.69 -6.71
CA LEU A 53 1.34 -11.06 -6.90
C LEU A 53 0.57 -12.07 -6.03
N TYR A 54 0.23 -11.70 -4.78
CA TYR A 54 -0.63 -12.53 -3.93
C TYR A 54 -2.00 -12.75 -4.57
N TYR A 55 -2.62 -11.70 -5.10
CA TYR A 55 -3.90 -11.83 -5.82
C TYR A 55 -3.78 -12.64 -7.11
N VAL A 56 -2.66 -12.53 -7.84
CA VAL A 56 -2.37 -13.41 -8.99
C VAL A 56 -2.30 -14.87 -8.54
N ALA A 57 -1.60 -15.16 -7.44
CA ALA A 57 -1.41 -16.52 -6.96
C ALA A 57 -2.69 -17.17 -6.41
N VAL A 58 -3.57 -16.37 -5.80
CA VAL A 58 -4.81 -16.86 -5.17
C VAL A 58 -5.98 -16.89 -6.14
N ASP A 59 -6.15 -15.85 -6.98
CA ASP A 59 -7.30 -15.73 -7.87
C ASP A 59 -7.00 -14.79 -9.06
N ALA A 60 -6.13 -15.26 -9.96
CA ALA A 60 -5.73 -14.53 -11.17
C ALA A 60 -6.93 -14.11 -12.05
N VAL A 61 -7.99 -14.93 -12.10
CA VAL A 61 -9.19 -14.66 -12.92
C VAL A 61 -9.99 -13.50 -12.34
N ARG A 62 -10.09 -13.41 -11.02
CA ARG A 62 -10.75 -12.28 -10.37
C ARG A 62 -9.92 -11.01 -10.47
N LEU A 63 -8.59 -11.11 -10.33
CA LEU A 63 -7.69 -9.99 -10.53
C LEU A 63 -7.77 -9.45 -11.97
N SER A 64 -7.76 -10.33 -12.97
CA SER A 64 -7.84 -9.91 -14.37
C SER A 64 -9.16 -9.20 -14.67
N ARG A 65 -10.31 -9.74 -14.20
CA ARG A 65 -11.60 -9.05 -14.33
C ARG A 65 -11.61 -7.69 -13.62
N TYR A 66 -11.01 -7.59 -12.44
CA TYR A 66 -10.92 -6.34 -11.70
C TYR A 66 -10.11 -5.28 -12.46
N LEU A 67 -8.93 -5.65 -12.97
CA LEU A 67 -8.07 -4.76 -13.76
C LEU A 67 -8.67 -4.39 -15.12
N SER A 68 -9.40 -5.30 -15.76
CA SER A 68 -10.00 -5.10 -17.08
C SER A 68 -11.25 -4.22 -17.02
N VAL A 69 -12.08 -4.42 -15.99
CA VAL A 69 -13.41 -3.79 -15.90
C VAL A 69 -13.36 -2.50 -15.06
N PHE A 70 -12.44 -2.39 -14.10
CA PHE A 70 -12.37 -1.25 -13.18
C PHE A 70 -10.94 -0.66 -13.06
N PRO A 71 -10.32 -0.24 -14.18
CA PRO A 71 -8.96 0.31 -14.17
C PRO A 71 -8.83 1.56 -13.27
N LEU A 72 -9.87 2.39 -13.20
CA LEU A 72 -9.90 3.56 -12.32
C LEU A 72 -9.83 3.18 -10.83
N ILE A 73 -10.55 2.14 -10.42
CA ILE A 73 -10.58 1.70 -9.02
C ILE A 73 -9.23 1.08 -8.64
N ALA A 74 -8.63 0.29 -9.54
CA ALA A 74 -7.29 -0.24 -9.34
C ALA A 74 -6.24 0.87 -9.22
N ALA A 75 -6.29 1.88 -10.11
CA ALA A 75 -5.40 3.02 -10.05
C ALA A 75 -5.58 3.82 -8.75
N LEU A 76 -6.82 4.04 -8.31
CA LEU A 76 -7.12 4.72 -7.05
C LEU A 76 -6.59 3.93 -5.85
N TRP A 77 -6.73 2.60 -5.86
CA TRP A 77 -6.20 1.74 -4.80
C TRP A 77 -4.66 1.85 -4.69
N VAL A 78 -3.95 1.81 -5.83
CA VAL A 78 -2.49 2.00 -5.86
C VAL A 78 -2.12 3.40 -5.38
N ALA A 79 -2.83 4.44 -5.83
CA ALA A 79 -2.58 5.82 -5.42
C ALA A 79 -2.77 6.01 -3.91
N LEU A 80 -3.82 5.42 -3.33
CA LEU A 80 -4.04 5.44 -1.88
C LEU A 80 -2.92 4.69 -1.15
N TRP A 81 -2.50 3.53 -1.65
CA TRP A 81 -1.37 2.79 -1.08
C TRP A 81 -0.08 3.61 -1.04
N LEU A 82 0.25 4.27 -2.16
CA LEU A 82 1.40 5.17 -2.24
C LEU A 82 1.26 6.32 -1.23
N LEU A 83 0.08 6.95 -1.17
CA LEU A 83 -0.17 8.06 -0.26
C LEU A 83 0.02 7.65 1.22
N PHE A 84 -0.65 6.58 1.65
CA PHE A 84 -0.54 6.10 3.04
C PHE A 84 0.88 5.66 3.38
N PHE A 85 1.59 5.02 2.45
CA PHE A 85 2.98 4.63 2.67
C PHE A 85 3.89 5.85 2.82
N VAL A 86 3.76 6.85 1.95
CA VAL A 86 4.56 8.08 2.03
C VAL A 86 4.26 8.83 3.33
N LEU A 87 2.98 8.96 3.72
CA LEU A 87 2.60 9.55 5.01
C LEU A 87 3.21 8.80 6.19
N GLY A 88 3.15 7.46 6.16
CA GLY A 88 3.82 6.61 7.13
C GLY A 88 5.32 6.88 7.18
N ALA A 89 5.99 6.93 6.02
CA ALA A 89 7.41 7.20 5.92
C ALA A 89 7.78 8.57 6.50
N VAL A 90 7.01 9.60 6.20
CA VAL A 90 7.21 10.93 6.80
C VAL A 90 7.07 10.85 8.31
N ALA A 91 6.01 10.22 8.83
CA ALA A 91 5.79 10.06 10.26
C ALA A 91 6.94 9.28 10.94
N GLY A 92 7.35 8.15 10.38
CA GLY A 92 8.46 7.35 10.89
C GLY A 92 9.79 8.12 10.90
N TYR A 93 10.04 8.90 9.85
CA TYR A 93 11.22 9.75 9.77
C TYR A 93 11.23 10.87 10.82
N LEU A 94 10.07 11.47 11.10
CA LEU A 94 9.92 12.50 12.13
C LEU A 94 10.06 11.94 13.55
N LEU A 95 9.58 10.71 13.79
CA LEU A 95 9.69 10.01 15.08
C LEU A 95 11.11 9.50 15.38
N ARG A 96 11.98 9.44 14.37
CA ARG A 96 13.35 8.95 14.52
C ARG A 96 14.17 9.86 15.46
N PRO A 97 14.94 9.30 16.42
CA PRO A 97 15.83 10.08 17.27
C PRO A 97 16.88 10.88 16.48
N ARG A 98 17.05 12.16 16.83
CA ARG A 98 17.96 13.13 16.17
C ARG A 98 19.36 13.23 16.80
N ARG A 99 19.85 12.16 17.43
CA ARG A 99 21.20 12.13 18.02
C ARG A 99 22.30 12.28 16.98
#